data_AF-A0A2E0SJ49-F1
#
_entry.id   AF-A0A2E0SJ49-F1
#
_cell.length_a   1.000
_cell.length_b   1.000
_cell.length_c   1.000
_cell.angle_alpha   90.00
_cell.angle_beta   90.00
_cell.angle_gamma   90.00
#
_symmetry.space_group_name_H-M   'P 1'
#
loop_
_entity.id
_entity.type
_entity.pdbx_description
1 polymer ?
#
loop_
_entity_poly.entity_id
_entity_poly.type
_entity_poly.pdbx_seq_one_letter_code
_entity_poly.pdbx_strand_id
1 'polypeptide(L)'
;MPKAGGLPTDYKLQEQDIFLLDYSVVLHGYRSDFTNAYAVGEPTSDQQKVFDICHACLKAGAAYLKAGISASSVYETVTQPMLDAGYPALGHHAGHGIGLGHPESPILVPESTDTLLAGDVVTLEPGMYIEGIGGVRLEHNYLITDSGFEQLSHHEISLN
;
A
#
# COMPACT_ATOMS: atom_id res chain seq x y z
N MET A 1 10.11 -19.28 -1.37
CA MET A 1 10.26 -17.95 -0.75
C MET A 1 9.89 -16.94 -1.82
N PRO A 2 8.67 -16.37 -1.82
CA PRO A 2 8.40 -15.25 -2.71
C PRO A 2 9.37 -14.12 -2.35
N LYS A 3 10.02 -13.50 -3.34
CA LYS A 3 11.04 -12.46 -3.10
C LYS A 3 10.44 -11.33 -2.26
N ALA A 4 11.03 -11.07 -1.11
CA ALA A 4 10.87 -9.82 -0.37
C ALA A 4 11.52 -8.70 -1.19
N GLY A 5 10.75 -8.02 -2.03
CA GLY A 5 11.19 -6.91 -2.88
C GLY A 5 12.31 -7.25 -3.88
N GLY A 6 12.65 -6.29 -4.74
CA GLY A 6 13.75 -6.42 -5.68
C GLY A 6 13.93 -5.15 -6.51
N LEU A 7 15.18 -4.82 -6.82
CA LEU A 7 15.48 -3.72 -7.75
C LEU A 7 15.04 -4.10 -9.18
N PRO A 8 14.71 -3.11 -10.02
CA PRO A 8 14.50 -3.35 -11.45
C PRO A 8 15.68 -4.10 -12.07
N THR A 9 15.38 -5.06 -12.94
CA THR A 9 16.39 -5.85 -13.66
C THR A 9 16.33 -5.55 -15.17
N ASP A 10 17.17 -6.22 -15.95
CA ASP A 10 17.13 -6.18 -17.41
C ASP A 10 16.06 -7.09 -18.03
N TYR A 11 15.25 -7.75 -17.20
CA TYR A 11 14.15 -8.61 -17.62
C TYR A 11 13.20 -7.85 -18.54
N LYS A 12 12.89 -8.47 -19.69
CA LYS A 12 11.93 -7.94 -20.65
C LYS A 12 10.55 -8.43 -20.26
N LEU A 13 9.66 -7.50 -19.91
CA LEU A 13 8.28 -7.82 -19.59
C LEU A 13 7.60 -8.54 -20.76
N GLN A 14 6.80 -9.54 -20.42
CA GLN A 14 6.01 -10.39 -21.29
C GLN A 14 4.52 -10.15 -21.04
N GLU A 15 3.69 -10.60 -21.97
CA GLU A 15 2.23 -10.61 -21.80
C GLU A 15 1.85 -11.31 -20.48
N GLN A 16 0.89 -10.73 -19.75
CA GLN A 16 0.41 -11.16 -18.42
C GLN A 16 1.42 -11.03 -17.28
N ASP A 17 2.59 -10.44 -17.48
CA ASP A 17 3.43 -10.05 -16.34
C ASP A 17 2.73 -8.96 -15.53
N ILE A 18 2.84 -9.04 -14.20
CA ILE A 18 2.59 -7.89 -13.32
C ILE A 18 3.92 -7.23 -12.99
N PHE A 19 3.99 -5.92 -13.16
CA PHE A 19 5.08 -5.11 -12.66
C PHE A 19 4.58 -4.04 -11.69
N LEU A 20 5.39 -3.74 -10.67
CA LEU A 20 5.15 -2.65 -9.74
C LEU A 20 5.90 -1.42 -10.22
N LEU A 21 5.21 -0.28 -10.28
CA LEU A 21 5.83 1.03 -10.37
C LEU A 21 5.77 1.64 -8.98
N ASP A 22 6.93 1.75 -8.33
CA ASP A 22 7.10 2.22 -6.97
C ASP A 22 8.23 3.26 -6.96
N TYR A 23 7.93 4.51 -6.61
CA TYR A 23 8.90 5.61 -6.61
C TYR A 23 8.52 6.76 -5.67
N SER A 24 9.56 7.47 -5.21
CA SER A 24 9.42 8.66 -4.38
C SER A 24 9.95 9.90 -5.11
N VAL A 25 9.18 11.00 -5.11
CA VAL A 25 9.64 12.31 -5.59
C VAL A 25 10.05 13.15 -4.39
N VAL A 26 11.21 13.82 -4.50
CA VAL A 26 11.71 14.71 -3.45
C VAL A 26 11.69 16.15 -3.94
N LEU A 27 10.96 17.02 -3.25
CA LEU A 27 10.89 18.45 -3.54
C LEU A 27 11.15 19.26 -2.27
N HIS A 28 12.13 20.17 -2.32
CA HIS A 28 12.55 20.98 -1.16
C HIS A 28 12.85 20.17 0.11
N GLY A 29 13.28 18.91 -0.04
CA GLY A 29 13.60 18.00 1.06
C GLY A 29 12.42 17.14 1.53
N TYR A 30 11.18 17.46 1.13
CA TYR A 30 10.00 16.65 1.43
C TYR A 30 9.80 15.57 0.38
N ARG A 31 9.30 14.41 0.82
CA ARG A 31 9.07 13.23 -0.01
C ARG A 31 7.59 13.00 -0.26
N SER A 32 7.26 12.50 -1.45
CA SER A 32 6.03 11.77 -1.72
C SER A 32 6.32 10.29 -1.88
N ASP A 33 5.26 9.47 -1.86
CA ASP A 33 5.33 8.05 -2.15
C ASP A 33 4.29 7.66 -3.19
N PHE A 34 4.66 6.72 -4.05
CA PHE A 34 3.79 6.21 -5.07
C PHE A 34 4.05 4.73 -5.24
N THR A 35 2.97 3.94 -5.25
CA THR A 35 2.99 2.58 -5.76
C THR A 35 1.70 2.27 -6.53
N ASN A 36 1.83 1.65 -7.71
CA ASN A 36 0.75 0.96 -8.38
C ASN A 36 1.26 -0.31 -9.09
N ALA A 37 0.40 -1.31 -9.22
CA ALA A 37 0.68 -2.53 -9.97
C ALA A 37 0.00 -2.47 -11.34
N TYR A 38 0.72 -2.85 -12.39
CA TYR A 38 0.21 -2.89 -13.76
C TYR A 38 0.43 -4.26 -14.38
N ALA A 39 -0.55 -4.73 -15.13
CA ALA A 39 -0.43 -5.90 -15.99
C ALA A 39 0.05 -5.48 -17.38
N VAL A 40 0.91 -6.30 -17.99
CA VAL A 40 1.27 -6.15 -19.39
C VAL A 40 0.21 -6.84 -20.25
N GLY A 41 -0.57 -6.03 -20.97
CA GLY A 41 -1.71 -6.53 -21.74
C GLY A 41 -2.91 -6.80 -20.85
N GLU A 42 -3.65 -7.89 -21.12
CA GLU A 42 -4.87 -8.20 -20.38
C GLU A 42 -4.59 -9.04 -19.13
N PRO A 43 -4.99 -8.62 -17.92
CA PRO A 43 -4.79 -9.39 -16.71
C PRO A 43 -5.62 -10.67 -16.71
N THR A 44 -5.07 -11.73 -16.09
CA THR A 44 -5.84 -12.95 -15.82
C THR A 44 -6.89 -12.72 -14.72
N SER A 45 -7.90 -13.60 -14.63
CA SER A 45 -8.91 -13.52 -13.56
C SER A 45 -8.32 -13.58 -12.16
N ASP A 46 -7.24 -14.35 -11.99
CA ASP A 46 -6.57 -14.48 -10.69
C ASP A 46 -5.78 -13.21 -10.34
N GLN A 47 -5.14 -12.57 -11.32
CA GLN A 47 -4.47 -11.28 -11.14
C GLN A 47 -5.47 -10.17 -10.78
N GLN A 48 -6.61 -10.11 -11.49
CA GLN A 48 -7.68 -9.17 -11.18
C GLN A 48 -8.23 -9.40 -9.77
N LYS A 49 -8.46 -10.65 -9.37
CA LYS A 49 -8.93 -10.98 -8.02
C LYS A 49 -7.96 -10.49 -6.94
N VAL A 50 -6.65 -10.69 -7.12
CA VAL A 50 -5.63 -10.23 -6.17
C VAL A 50 -5.60 -8.70 -6.10
N PHE A 51 -5.70 -8.04 -7.25
CA PHE A 51 -5.81 -6.58 -7.31
C PHE A 51 -7.05 -6.06 -6.58
N ASP A 52 -8.21 -6.66 -6.80
CA ASP A 52 -9.46 -6.24 -6.16
C ASP A 52 -9.40 -6.36 -4.63
N ILE A 53 -8.79 -7.44 -4.12
CA ILE A 53 -8.58 -7.63 -2.67
C ILE A 53 -7.63 -6.56 -2.14
N CYS A 54 -6.50 -6.31 -2.81
CA CYS A 54 -5.53 -5.30 -2.41
C CYS A 54 -6.15 -3.88 -2.41
N HIS A 55 -6.98 -3.58 -3.41
CA HIS A 55 -7.71 -2.32 -3.51
C HIS A 55 -8.77 -2.19 -2.41
N ALA A 56 -9.44 -3.28 -2.04
CA ALA A 56 -10.35 -3.30 -0.88
C ALA A 56 -9.62 -3.03 0.44
N CYS A 57 -8.40 -3.56 0.60
CA CYS A 57 -7.53 -3.28 1.75
C CYS A 57 -7.19 -1.78 1.85
N LEU A 58 -6.80 -1.17 0.72
CA LEU A 58 -6.46 0.26 0.66
C LEU A 58 -7.67 1.12 1.03
N LYS A 59 -8.84 0.82 0.48
CA LYS A 59 -10.11 1.52 0.79
C LYS A 59 -10.52 1.37 2.24
N ALA A 60 -10.41 0.15 2.80
CA ALA A 60 -10.76 -0.12 4.20
C ALA A 60 -9.86 0.67 5.15
N GLY A 61 -8.55 0.65 4.91
CA GLY A 61 -7.57 1.44 5.66
C GLY A 61 -7.85 2.93 5.59
N ALA A 62 -8.02 3.46 4.38
CA ALA A 62 -8.26 4.89 4.16
C ALA A 62 -9.49 5.36 4.93
N ALA A 63 -10.63 4.65 4.81
CA ALA A 63 -11.87 4.97 5.50
C ALA A 63 -11.77 4.98 7.04
N TYR A 64 -10.73 4.38 7.60
CA TYR A 64 -10.49 4.30 9.04
C TYR A 64 -9.57 5.40 9.57
N LEU A 65 -8.81 6.08 8.70
CA LEU A 65 -7.83 7.11 9.08
C LEU A 65 -8.49 8.33 9.73
N LYS A 66 -8.00 8.67 10.93
CA LYS A 66 -8.27 9.91 11.68
C LYS A 66 -7.34 10.02 12.88
N ALA A 67 -7.24 11.20 13.47
CA ALA A 67 -6.48 11.37 14.71
C ALA A 67 -7.03 10.49 15.86
N GLY A 68 -6.12 9.98 16.70
CA GLY A 68 -6.44 9.21 17.91
C GLY A 68 -6.61 7.71 17.71
N ILE A 69 -6.49 7.18 16.47
CA ILE A 69 -6.46 5.73 16.22
C ILE A 69 -5.03 5.18 16.40
N SER A 70 -4.90 3.94 16.87
CA SER A 70 -3.59 3.31 16.96
C SER A 70 -3.12 2.84 15.57
N ALA A 71 -1.82 2.96 15.33
CA ALA A 71 -1.22 2.48 14.08
C ALA A 71 -1.42 0.95 13.88
N SER A 72 -1.45 0.19 14.97
CA SER A 72 -1.78 -1.24 14.96
C SER A 72 -3.21 -1.54 14.51
N SER A 73 -4.21 -0.74 14.91
CA SER A 73 -5.59 -0.96 14.49
C SER A 73 -5.82 -0.56 13.02
N VAL A 74 -5.04 0.40 12.51
CA VAL A 74 -4.98 0.69 11.07
C VAL A 74 -4.47 -0.54 10.31
N TYR A 75 -3.37 -1.15 10.76
CA TYR A 75 -2.84 -2.37 10.15
C TYR A 75 -3.88 -3.51 10.13
N GLU A 76 -4.56 -3.75 11.26
CA GLU A 76 -5.60 -4.77 11.37
C GLU A 76 -6.73 -4.51 10.37
N THR A 77 -7.18 -3.25 10.26
CA THR A 77 -8.25 -2.83 9.36
C THR A 77 -7.85 -3.01 7.89
N VAL A 78 -6.62 -2.64 7.52
CA VAL A 78 -6.09 -2.84 6.17
C VAL A 78 -6.00 -4.32 5.83
N THR A 79 -5.67 -5.16 6.81
CA THR A 79 -5.46 -6.59 6.60
C THR A 79 -6.77 -7.37 6.48
N GLN A 80 -7.86 -6.89 7.09
CA GLN A 80 -9.12 -7.63 7.21
C GLN A 80 -9.68 -8.17 5.87
N PRO A 81 -9.71 -7.40 4.75
CA PRO A 81 -10.22 -7.92 3.49
C PRO A 81 -9.42 -9.11 2.93
N MET A 82 -8.11 -9.22 3.23
CA MET A 82 -7.31 -10.39 2.86
C MET A 82 -7.77 -11.63 3.64
N LEU A 83 -7.99 -11.47 4.95
CA LEU A 83 -8.45 -12.55 5.83
C LEU A 83 -9.83 -13.05 5.41
N ASP A 84 -10.75 -12.13 5.12
CA ASP A 84 -12.11 -12.45 4.66
C ASP A 84 -12.11 -13.22 3.32
N ALA A 85 -11.12 -12.94 2.46
CA ALA A 85 -10.90 -13.64 1.20
C ALA A 85 -10.15 -14.97 1.35
N GLY A 86 -9.77 -15.37 2.58
CA GLY A 86 -9.06 -16.62 2.88
C GLY A 86 -7.54 -16.57 2.66
N TYR A 87 -6.96 -15.37 2.54
CA TYR A 87 -5.51 -15.16 2.46
C TYR A 87 -4.92 -14.89 3.85
N PRO A 88 -3.61 -15.13 4.05
CA PRO A 88 -2.95 -14.72 5.28
C PRO A 88 -2.97 -13.19 5.45
N ALA A 89 -2.68 -12.75 6.67
CA ALA A 89 -2.44 -11.35 6.96
C ALA A 89 -1.30 -10.76 6.11
N LEU A 90 -1.24 -9.43 6.00
CA LEU A 90 -0.13 -8.73 5.37
C LEU A 90 1.22 -9.24 5.91
N GLY A 91 2.16 -9.54 5.02
CA GLY A 91 3.50 -10.01 5.40
C GLY A 91 4.50 -8.88 5.71
N HIS A 92 4.05 -7.63 5.62
CA HIS A 92 4.83 -6.40 5.74
C HIS A 92 3.97 -5.30 6.38
N HIS A 93 4.52 -4.09 6.62
CA HIS A 93 3.73 -2.95 7.14
C HIS A 93 2.56 -2.60 6.22
N ALA A 94 1.48 -2.08 6.79
CA ALA A 94 0.35 -1.53 6.04
C ALA A 94 0.65 -0.12 5.47
N GLY A 95 1.74 0.50 5.94
CA GLY A 95 2.23 1.82 5.54
C GLY A 95 3.10 2.44 6.62
N HIS A 96 3.51 3.68 6.41
CA HIS A 96 4.40 4.41 7.31
C HIS A 96 4.19 5.92 7.21
N GLY A 97 4.71 6.68 8.17
CA GLY A 97 4.84 8.13 8.06
C GLY A 97 5.80 8.53 6.94
N ILE A 98 5.54 9.69 6.33
CA ILE A 98 6.40 10.26 5.29
C ILE A 98 6.51 11.78 5.44
N GLY A 99 7.72 12.29 5.24
CA GLY A 99 8.01 13.71 5.40
C GLY A 99 9.40 14.04 4.88
N LEU A 100 10.34 14.28 5.78
CA LEU A 100 11.76 14.45 5.43
C LEU A 100 12.48 13.09 5.36
N GLY A 101 11.99 12.11 6.12
CA GLY A 101 12.35 10.71 6.06
C GLY A 101 11.37 9.87 5.23
N HIS A 102 11.81 8.67 4.88
CA HIS A 102 11.01 7.63 4.23
C HIS A 102 11.75 6.29 4.45
N PRO A 103 11.22 5.38 5.28
CA PRO A 103 10.06 5.56 6.17
C PRO A 103 10.37 6.46 7.39
N GLU A 104 9.35 7.12 7.94
CA GLU A 104 9.34 7.76 9.27
C GLU A 104 8.12 7.32 10.10
N SER A 105 8.06 7.67 11.39
CA SER A 105 6.90 7.34 12.24
C SER A 105 5.65 8.13 11.82
N PRO A 106 4.43 7.61 12.03
CA PRO A 106 4.12 6.30 12.64
C PRO A 106 4.34 5.13 11.69
N ILE A 107 4.72 3.95 12.21
CA ILE A 107 4.82 2.72 11.40
C ILE A 107 3.58 1.86 11.62
N LEU A 108 2.88 1.47 10.54
CA LEU A 108 1.62 0.74 10.61
C LEU A 108 1.88 -0.77 10.59
N VAL A 109 2.19 -1.33 11.77
CA VAL A 109 2.47 -2.76 12.01
C VAL A 109 1.70 -3.26 13.24
N PRO A 110 1.46 -4.58 13.40
CA PRO A 110 0.73 -5.12 14.54
C PRO A 110 1.31 -4.71 15.90
N GLU A 111 2.64 -4.63 15.99
CA GLU A 111 3.35 -4.33 17.23
C GLU A 111 3.48 -2.83 17.51
N SER A 112 2.95 -1.97 16.63
CA SER A 112 3.10 -0.52 16.76
C SER A 112 2.39 0.01 18.00
N THR A 113 3.09 0.82 18.77
CA THR A 113 2.54 1.57 19.91
C THR A 113 2.15 3.00 19.57
N ASP A 114 2.33 3.40 18.31
CA ASP A 114 2.07 4.75 17.86
C ASP A 114 0.57 5.03 17.77
N THR A 115 0.20 6.29 17.97
CA THR A 115 -1.15 6.81 17.75
C THR A 115 -1.07 7.89 16.68
N LEU A 116 -1.93 7.81 15.67
CA LEU A 116 -1.98 8.82 14.62
C LEU A 116 -2.45 10.15 15.20
N LEU A 117 -1.76 11.24 14.86
CA LEU A 117 -2.07 12.60 15.26
C LEU A 117 -2.55 13.41 14.06
N ALA A 118 -3.38 14.42 14.31
CA ALA A 118 -3.73 15.37 13.27
C ALA A 118 -2.45 16.10 12.80
N GLY A 119 -2.25 16.15 11.47
CA GLY A 119 -1.02 16.67 10.86
C GLY A 119 -0.03 15.59 10.43
N ASP A 120 -0.16 14.35 10.90
CA ASP A 120 0.66 13.25 10.38
C ASP A 120 0.38 13.05 8.90
N VAL A 121 1.43 12.79 8.11
CA VAL A 121 1.30 12.35 6.73
C VAL A 121 1.77 10.90 6.66
N VAL A 122 0.88 10.02 6.20
CA VAL A 122 1.13 8.57 6.16
C VAL A 122 0.85 7.98 4.80
N THR A 123 1.53 6.89 4.47
CA THR A 123 1.17 6.00 3.37
C THR A 123 0.21 4.92 3.86
N LEU A 124 -0.63 4.44 2.96
CA LEU A 124 -1.22 3.10 3.05
C LEU A 124 -0.84 2.35 1.80
N GLU A 125 -0.18 1.19 1.95
CA GLU A 125 0.43 0.43 0.87
C GLU A 125 0.24 -1.10 1.03
N PRO A 126 -1.01 -1.60 1.16
CA PRO A 126 -1.24 -3.03 1.19
C PRO A 126 -0.64 -3.72 -0.04
N GLY A 127 -0.12 -4.93 0.15
CA GLY A 127 0.51 -5.71 -0.91
C GLY A 127 0.28 -7.20 -0.77
N MET A 128 0.05 -7.88 -1.88
CA MET A 128 -0.14 -9.32 -1.99
C MET A 128 0.83 -9.89 -3.02
N TYR A 129 1.59 -10.90 -2.63
CA TYR A 129 2.62 -11.53 -3.46
C TYR A 129 2.38 -13.03 -3.52
N ILE A 130 1.84 -13.51 -4.64
CA ILE A 130 1.42 -14.91 -4.79
C ILE A 130 2.22 -15.56 -5.91
N GLU A 131 2.91 -16.65 -5.56
CA GLU A 131 3.67 -17.44 -6.51
C GLU A 131 2.77 -17.96 -7.65
N GLY A 132 3.21 -17.75 -8.88
CA GLY A 132 2.45 -18.11 -10.08
C GLY A 132 1.40 -17.09 -10.53
N ILE A 133 1.06 -16.08 -9.71
CA ILE A 133 0.13 -15.00 -10.10
C ILE A 133 0.88 -13.69 -10.34
N GLY A 134 1.73 -13.30 -9.39
CA GLY A 134 2.46 -12.02 -9.40
C GLY A 134 2.37 -11.28 -8.07
N GLY A 135 2.83 -10.03 -8.07
CA GLY A 135 2.79 -9.14 -6.91
C GLY A 135 1.95 -7.90 -7.20
N VAL A 136 0.97 -7.61 -6.35
CA VAL A 136 0.19 -6.37 -6.40
C VAL A 136 0.44 -5.59 -5.12
N ARG A 137 0.85 -4.34 -5.25
CA ARG A 137 0.87 -3.34 -4.17
C ARG A 137 0.28 -2.05 -4.72
N LEU A 138 -0.53 -1.40 -3.91
CA LEU A 138 -1.25 -0.18 -4.26
C LEU A 138 -1.04 0.80 -3.13
N GLU A 139 -0.76 2.05 -3.45
CA GLU A 139 -0.45 3.03 -2.42
C GLU A 139 -1.10 4.38 -2.67
N HIS A 140 -1.50 5.03 -1.58
CA HIS A 140 -1.79 6.46 -1.54
C HIS A 140 -1.19 7.10 -0.30
N ASN A 141 -1.03 8.43 -0.35
CA ASN A 141 -0.55 9.24 0.76
C ASN A 141 -1.72 10.03 1.35
N TYR A 142 -1.76 10.16 2.66
CA TYR A 142 -2.87 10.73 3.40
C TYR A 142 -2.38 11.69 4.48
N LEU A 143 -2.95 12.88 4.54
CA LEU A 143 -2.85 13.77 5.69
C LEU A 143 -3.94 13.38 6.70
N ILE A 144 -3.53 13.11 7.93
CA ILE A 144 -4.44 12.83 9.03
C ILE A 144 -5.05 14.13 9.55
N THR A 145 -6.36 14.14 9.73
CA THR A 145 -7.12 15.26 10.30
C THR A 145 -7.80 14.83 11.61
N ASP A 146 -8.36 15.78 12.36
CA ASP A 146 -9.04 15.49 13.63
C ASP A 146 -10.20 14.48 13.49
N SER A 147 -10.89 14.47 12.34
CA SER A 147 -12.11 13.68 12.14
C SER A 147 -12.02 12.68 10.97
N GLY A 148 -10.89 12.63 10.27
CA GLY A 148 -10.74 11.82 9.06
C GLY A 148 -9.36 11.99 8.43
N PHE A 149 -9.32 12.03 7.11
CA PHE A 149 -8.11 12.22 6.33
C PHE A 149 -8.35 13.11 5.10
N GLU A 150 -7.28 13.66 4.55
CA GLU A 150 -7.22 14.19 3.20
C GLU A 150 -6.27 13.32 2.38
N GLN A 151 -6.74 12.79 1.25
CA GLN A 151 -5.88 12.05 0.32
C GLN A 151 -5.04 13.05 -0.49
N LEU A 152 -3.72 12.87 -0.49
CA LEU A 152 -2.77 13.80 -1.11
C LEU A 152 -2.30 13.35 -2.49
N SER A 153 -2.32 12.05 -2.77
CA SER A 153 -2.00 11.48 -4.09
C SER A 153 -3.26 11.03 -4.81
N HIS A 154 -3.41 11.41 -6.08
CA HIS A 154 -4.65 11.20 -6.86
C HIS A 154 -4.39 10.47 -8.17
N HIS A 155 -3.32 9.66 -8.24
CA HIS A 155 -3.13 8.79 -9.39
C HIS A 155 -4.25 7.76 -9.47
N GLU A 156 -4.54 7.34 -10.70
CA GLU A 156 -5.51 6.28 -10.92
C GLU A 156 -4.90 4.94 -10.50
N ILE A 157 -5.58 4.27 -9.57
CA ILE A 157 -5.31 2.87 -9.23
C ILE A 157 -6.03 2.01 -10.27
N SER A 158 -5.25 1.51 -11.23
CA SER A 158 -5.72 0.57 -12.25
C SER A 158 -4.68 -0.52 -12.48
N LEU A 159 -5.15 -1.72 -12.85
CA LEU A 159 -4.29 -2.82 -13.26
C LEU A 159 -3.95 -2.74 -14.77
N ASN A 160 -4.75 -2.03 -15.57
CA ASN A 160 -4.55 -1.81 -17.01
C ASN A 160 -5.06 -0.44 -17.49
#